data_AF-A0A0Q8X362-F1
#
_entry.id   AF-A0A0Q8X362-F1
#
_cell.length_a   1.000
_cell.length_b   1.000
_cell.length_c   1.000
_cell.angle_alpha   90.00
_cell.angle_beta   90.00
_cell.angle_gamma   90.00
#
_symmetry.space_group_name_H-M   'P 1'
#
loop_
_entity.id
_entity.type
_entity.pdbx_description
1 polymer ?
#
loop_
_entity_poly.entity_id
_entity_poly.type
_entity_poly.pdbx_seq_one_letter_code
_entity_poly.pdbx_strand_id
1 'polypeptide(L)'
;MSLRVSIVGMGALGTRAARRLLAAEPDIALTLYDIEAGRCEDFRGSATLATSAREALAESDTIVLALPHEREIDRTLERFSDGEVTAPIAGKLIVDLDPPSVERALRLDRAITRAGGRYAPAPWPVSSNVGAEARLLDALSRSA
;
A
#
# COMPACT_ATOMS: atom_id res chain seq x y z
N MET A 1 5.09 16.80 9.78
CA MET A 1 4.51 15.48 10.12
C MET A 1 5.18 14.45 9.24
N SER A 2 5.72 13.38 9.81
CA SER A 2 6.32 12.28 9.06
C SER A 2 5.23 11.49 8.34
N LEU A 3 5.50 11.07 7.10
CA LEU A 3 4.58 10.22 6.33
C LEU A 3 4.37 8.88 7.05
N ARG A 4 3.12 8.49 7.26
CA ARG A 4 2.75 7.17 7.77
C ARG A 4 2.34 6.27 6.62
N VAL A 5 3.14 5.26 6.35
CA VAL A 5 2.97 4.38 5.19
C VAL A 5 2.91 2.94 5.65
N SER A 6 1.96 2.18 5.12
CA SER A 6 1.96 0.74 5.28
C SER A 6 2.29 0.03 3.97
N ILE A 7 3.06 -1.05 4.01
CA ILE A 7 3.21 -1.98 2.87
C ILE A 7 2.55 -3.31 3.25
N VAL A 8 1.63 -3.77 2.40
CA VAL A 8 0.98 -5.06 2.53
C VAL A 8 1.45 -5.99 1.42
N GLY A 9 2.06 -7.11 1.82
CA GLY A 9 2.75 -8.07 0.96
C GLY A 9 4.24 -7.79 0.93
N MET A 10 5.03 -8.63 1.61
CA MET A 10 6.49 -8.55 1.73
C MET A 10 7.20 -9.60 0.88
N GLY A 11 6.62 -9.92 -0.28
CA GLY A 11 7.34 -10.61 -1.37
C GLY A 11 8.47 -9.75 -1.95
N ALA A 12 9.01 -10.16 -3.10
CA ALA A 12 10.12 -9.45 -3.75
C ALA A 12 9.81 -7.96 -4.02
N LEU A 13 8.57 -7.67 -4.47
CA LEU A 13 8.11 -6.32 -4.79
C LEU A 13 8.01 -5.44 -3.53
N GLY A 14 7.30 -5.89 -2.50
CA GLY A 14 7.14 -5.15 -1.24
C GLY A 14 8.46 -4.97 -0.48
N THR A 15 9.31 -6.00 -0.44
CA THR A 15 10.65 -5.91 0.16
C THR A 15 11.51 -4.86 -0.54
N ARG A 16 11.50 -4.83 -1.87
CA ARG A 16 12.20 -3.83 -2.67
C ARG A 16 11.65 -2.43 -2.39
N ALA A 17 10.32 -2.26 -2.38
CA ALA A 17 9.67 -1.00 -2.06
C ALA A 17 10.05 -0.49 -0.65
N ALA A 18 9.96 -1.34 0.37
CA ALA A 18 10.31 -0.99 1.76
C ALA A 18 11.74 -0.48 1.89
N ARG A 19 12.72 -1.20 1.31
CA ARG A 19 14.12 -0.78 1.32
C ARG A 19 14.33 0.57 0.63
N ARG A 20 13.62 0.82 -0.48
CA ARG A 20 13.71 2.11 -1.19
C ARG A 20 13.09 3.25 -0.41
N LEU A 21 11.95 3.03 0.25
CA LEU A 21 11.33 4.05 1.09
C LEU A 21 12.22 4.45 2.26
N LEU A 22 12.76 3.47 2.98
CA LEU A 22 13.67 3.71 4.10
C LEU A 22 14.95 4.44 3.65
N ALA A 23 15.45 4.16 2.45
CA ALA A 23 16.61 4.86 1.90
C ALA A 23 16.29 6.29 1.43
N ALA A 24 15.10 6.52 0.88
CA ALA A 24 14.69 7.83 0.37
C ALA A 24 14.23 8.78 1.49
N GLU A 25 13.56 8.25 2.50
CA GLU A 25 12.99 8.99 3.63
C GLU A 25 13.29 8.24 4.94
N PRO A 26 14.47 8.44 5.55
CA PRO A 26 14.89 7.69 6.75
C PRO A 26 13.94 7.83 7.96
N ASP A 27 13.20 8.94 8.04
CA ASP A 27 12.27 9.25 9.14
C ASP A 27 10.81 8.83 8.84
N ILE A 28 10.59 8.02 7.79
CA ILE A 28 9.26 7.53 7.43
C ILE A 28 8.72 6.59 8.52
N ALA A 29 7.46 6.80 8.91
CA ALA A 29 6.77 5.87 9.79
C ALA A 29 6.23 4.70 8.96
N LEU A 30 7.05 3.66 8.81
CA LEU A 30 6.73 2.50 7.98
C LEU A 30 6.14 1.36 8.82
N THR A 31 4.99 0.84 8.39
CA THR A 31 4.35 -0.35 8.94
C THR A 31 4.29 -1.45 7.89
N LEU A 32 4.71 -2.66 8.22
CA LEU A 32 4.77 -3.78 7.28
C LEU A 32 3.83 -4.89 7.72
N TYR A 33 3.17 -5.52 6.75
CA TYR A 33 2.37 -6.71 6.98
C TYR A 33 2.52 -7.70 5.83
N ASP A 34 2.66 -8.97 6.18
CA ASP A 34 2.54 -10.12 5.28
C ASP A 34 1.83 -11.24 6.04
N ILE A 35 1.09 -12.09 5.32
CA ILE A 35 0.46 -13.28 5.90
C ILE A 35 1.50 -14.26 6.45
N GLU A 36 2.69 -14.29 5.85
CA GLU A 36 3.88 -14.97 6.35
C GLU A 36 4.74 -13.96 7.13
N ALA A 37 4.49 -13.83 8.43
CA ALA A 37 5.17 -12.86 9.31
C ALA A 37 6.72 -12.92 9.20
N GLY A 38 7.28 -14.11 8.93
CA GLY A 38 8.73 -14.30 8.73
C GLY A 38 9.33 -13.42 7.62
N ARG A 39 8.54 -13.00 6.62
CA ARG A 39 9.00 -12.11 5.54
C ARG A 39 9.21 -10.67 5.98
N CYS A 40 8.64 -10.27 7.11
CA CYS A 40 8.79 -8.94 7.69
C CYS A 40 10.02 -8.84 8.61
N GLU A 41 10.59 -9.96 9.05
CA GLU A 41 11.59 -10.00 10.13
C GLU A 41 12.88 -9.25 9.79
N ASP A 42 13.29 -9.24 8.52
CA ASP A 42 14.46 -8.48 8.03
C ASP A 42 14.37 -6.97 8.29
N PHE A 43 13.15 -6.45 8.55
CA PHE A 43 12.89 -5.03 8.78
C PHE A 43 12.68 -4.68 10.26
N ARG A 44 12.83 -5.66 11.16
CA ARG A 44 12.68 -5.44 12.60
C ARG A 44 13.64 -4.33 13.08
N GLY A 45 13.08 -3.32 13.75
CA GLY A 45 13.82 -2.15 14.22
C GLY A 45 13.96 -1.02 13.18
N SER A 46 13.65 -1.28 11.91
CA SER A 46 13.56 -0.25 10.86
C SER A 46 12.10 0.10 10.49
N ALA A 47 11.15 -0.79 10.81
CA ALA A 47 9.72 -0.60 10.59
C ALA A 47 8.90 -1.27 11.70
N THR A 48 7.66 -0.83 11.85
CA THR A 48 6.64 -1.50 12.68
C THR A 48 6.16 -2.74 11.95
N LEU A 49 6.10 -3.89 12.62
CA LEU A 49 5.58 -5.13 12.03
C LEU A 49 4.17 -5.35 12.56
N ALA A 50 3.17 -5.12 11.72
CA ALA A 50 1.77 -5.29 12.10
C ALA A 50 1.38 -6.77 12.15
N THR A 51 0.47 -7.11 13.04
CA THR A 51 -0.04 -8.47 13.24
C THR A 51 -1.21 -8.80 12.30
N SER A 52 -1.78 -7.79 11.64
CA SER A 52 -2.86 -7.95 10.67
C SER A 52 -2.84 -6.86 9.59
N ALA A 53 -3.47 -7.14 8.45
CA ALA A 53 -3.70 -6.13 7.42
C ALA A 53 -4.47 -4.94 7.99
N ARG A 54 -5.58 -5.19 8.68
CA ARG A 54 -6.42 -4.12 9.28
C ARG A 54 -5.61 -3.18 10.17
N GLU A 55 -4.73 -3.72 11.01
CA GLU A 55 -3.83 -2.91 11.85
C GLU A 55 -2.89 -2.04 11.00
N ALA A 56 -2.22 -2.64 10.01
CA ALA A 56 -1.35 -1.89 9.10
C ALA A 56 -2.09 -0.75 8.38
N LEU A 57 -3.32 -1.02 7.94
CA LEU A 57 -4.18 -0.06 7.28
C LEU A 57 -4.65 1.05 8.23
N ALA A 58 -4.93 0.74 9.51
CA ALA A 58 -5.39 1.72 10.49
C ALA A 58 -4.31 2.76 10.83
N GLU A 59 -3.06 2.32 10.95
CA GLU A 59 -1.92 3.13 11.40
C GLU A 59 -1.31 4.04 10.31
N SER A 60 -1.68 3.86 9.04
CA SER A 60 -1.11 4.58 7.91
C SER A 60 -2.05 5.62 7.29
N ASP A 61 -1.49 6.61 6.60
CA ASP A 61 -2.25 7.53 5.73
C ASP A 61 -2.15 7.11 4.25
N THR A 62 -1.08 6.39 3.91
CA THR A 62 -0.89 5.77 2.60
C THR A 62 -0.66 4.27 2.74
N ILE A 63 -1.37 3.48 1.95
CA ILE A 63 -1.33 2.02 1.92
C ILE A 63 -0.73 1.61 0.58
N VAL A 64 0.37 0.88 0.62
CA VAL A 64 1.03 0.30 -0.55
C VAL A 64 0.65 -1.17 -0.62
N LEU A 65 0.00 -1.57 -1.70
CA LEU A 65 -0.32 -2.95 -2.01
C LEU A 65 0.79 -3.52 -2.90
N ALA A 66 1.40 -4.60 -2.45
CA ALA A 66 2.38 -5.39 -3.21
C ALA A 66 1.95 -6.86 -3.22
N LEU A 67 0.70 -7.08 -3.66
CA LEU A 67 0.00 -8.35 -3.57
C LEU A 67 -0.17 -8.99 -4.96
N PRO A 68 -0.03 -10.32 -5.07
CA PRO A 68 0.07 -10.97 -6.37
C PRO A 68 -1.29 -11.18 -7.08
N HIS A 69 -2.41 -11.25 -6.37
CA HIS A 69 -3.72 -11.47 -6.99
C HIS A 69 -4.86 -10.72 -6.29
N GLU A 70 -5.96 -10.58 -7.04
CA GLU A 70 -7.21 -9.92 -6.60
C GLU A 70 -7.75 -10.49 -5.28
N ARG A 71 -7.59 -11.80 -5.04
CA ARG A 71 -8.04 -12.43 -3.79
C ARG A 71 -7.30 -11.88 -2.56
N GLU A 72 -6.00 -11.64 -2.67
CA GLU A 72 -5.21 -11.10 -1.57
C GLU A 72 -5.54 -9.62 -1.33
N ILE A 73 -5.82 -8.87 -2.41
CA ILE A 73 -6.30 -7.49 -2.35
C ILE A 73 -7.66 -7.45 -1.65
N ASP A 74 -8.60 -8.30 -2.04
CA ASP A 74 -9.94 -8.38 -1.46
C ASP A 74 -9.90 -8.71 0.03
N ARG A 75 -9.02 -9.63 0.43
CA ARG A 75 -8.81 -9.93 1.86
C ARG A 75 -8.23 -8.75 2.62
N THR A 76 -7.26 -8.06 2.04
CA THR A 76 -6.59 -6.89 2.65
C THR A 76 -7.55 -5.72 2.84
N LEU A 77 -8.36 -5.45 1.82
CA LEU A 77 -9.36 -4.38 1.83
C LEU A 77 -10.68 -4.81 2.47
N GLU A 78 -10.81 -6.08 2.85
CA GLU A 78 -12.08 -6.66 3.30
C GLU A 78 -13.21 -6.33 2.32
N ARG A 79 -12.90 -6.56 1.04
CA ARG A 79 -13.80 -6.29 -0.08
C ARG A 79 -14.71 -7.49 -0.31
N PHE A 80 -16.00 -7.26 -0.31
CA PHE A 80 -17.02 -8.25 -0.61
C PHE A 80 -17.34 -8.30 -2.12
N SER A 81 -18.10 -9.31 -2.55
CA SER A 81 -18.42 -9.54 -3.96
C SER A 81 -19.30 -8.46 -4.59
N ASP A 82 -20.05 -7.71 -3.79
CA ASP A 82 -20.78 -6.52 -4.20
C ASP A 82 -19.88 -5.26 -4.30
N GLY A 83 -18.62 -5.41 -3.91
CA GLY A 83 -17.61 -4.36 -3.89
C GLY A 83 -17.63 -3.49 -2.64
N GLU A 84 -18.44 -3.78 -1.62
CA GLU A 84 -18.33 -3.14 -0.31
C GLU A 84 -16.92 -3.36 0.26
N VAL A 85 -16.32 -2.33 0.85
CA VAL A 85 -14.98 -2.36 1.45
C VAL A 85 -15.12 -1.90 2.90
N THR A 86 -14.80 -2.78 3.85
CA THR A 86 -14.95 -2.50 5.29
C THR A 86 -13.63 -2.20 6.00
N ALA A 87 -12.50 -2.32 5.30
CA ALA A 87 -11.20 -1.92 5.84
C ALA A 87 -11.14 -0.40 6.09
N PRO A 88 -10.32 0.07 7.06
CA PRO A 88 -10.25 1.48 7.45
C PRO A 88 -9.45 2.31 6.44
N ILE A 89 -10.01 2.52 5.24
CA ILE A 89 -9.34 3.20 4.12
C ILE A 89 -9.89 4.59 3.78
N ALA A 90 -10.93 5.04 4.49
CA ALA A 90 -11.51 6.36 4.27
C ALA A 90 -10.47 7.47 4.48
N GLY A 91 -10.34 8.38 3.50
CA GLY A 91 -9.37 9.47 3.50
C GLY A 91 -7.95 9.07 3.09
N LYS A 92 -7.68 7.78 2.88
CA LYS A 92 -6.32 7.24 2.64
C LYS A 92 -6.01 7.12 1.16
N LEU A 93 -4.72 7.17 0.83
CA LEU A 93 -4.23 6.82 -0.50
C LEU A 93 -3.88 5.32 -0.54
N ILE A 94 -4.32 4.62 -1.56
CA ILE A 94 -3.95 3.24 -1.87
C ILE A 94 -3.12 3.23 -3.14
N VAL A 95 -1.86 2.86 -3.02
CA VAL A 95 -0.90 2.72 -4.12
C VAL A 95 -0.78 1.23 -4.42
N ASP A 96 -1.15 0.80 -5.62
CA ASP A 96 -1.03 -0.60 -6.04
C ASP A 96 0.16 -0.75 -6.98
N LEU A 97 1.18 -1.49 -6.52
CA LEU A 97 2.43 -1.67 -7.25
C LEU A 97 2.32 -2.69 -8.38
N ASP A 98 1.35 -3.61 -8.31
CA ASP A 98 1.13 -4.64 -9.32
C ASP A 98 -0.38 -4.81 -9.55
N PRO A 99 -1.02 -3.79 -10.15
CA PRO A 99 -2.46 -3.78 -10.24
C PRO A 99 -2.97 -4.89 -11.17
N PRO A 100 -4.20 -5.36 -10.94
CA PRO A 100 -4.82 -6.36 -11.80
C PRO A 100 -5.10 -5.77 -13.20
N SER A 101 -5.66 -6.59 -14.10
CA SER A 101 -6.07 -6.14 -15.43
C SER A 101 -6.89 -4.84 -15.38
N VAL A 102 -6.78 -3.99 -16.42
CA VAL A 102 -7.41 -2.65 -16.47
C VAL A 102 -8.86 -2.66 -16.03
N GLU A 103 -9.65 -3.62 -16.50
CA GLU A 103 -11.08 -3.74 -16.13
C GLU A 103 -11.28 -4.01 -14.62
N ARG A 104 -10.43 -4.85 -14.02
CA ARG A 104 -10.42 -5.13 -12.58
C ARG A 104 -9.93 -3.92 -11.80
N ALA A 105 -8.88 -3.26 -12.24
CA ALA A 105 -8.36 -2.05 -11.62
C ALA A 105 -9.41 -0.93 -11.58
N LEU A 106 -10.22 -0.76 -12.64
CA LEU A 106 -11.34 0.18 -12.65
C LEU A 106 -12.46 -0.19 -11.67
N ARG A 107 -12.74 -1.49 -11.48
CA ARG A 107 -13.70 -1.93 -10.45
C ARG A 107 -13.17 -1.69 -9.04
N LEU A 108 -11.89 -1.96 -8.83
CA LEU A 108 -11.21 -1.73 -7.57
C LEU A 108 -11.18 -0.25 -7.21
N ASP A 109 -10.86 0.63 -8.18
CA ASP A 109 -10.91 2.08 -8.04
C ASP A 109 -12.29 2.57 -7.56
N ARG A 110 -13.37 2.09 -8.20
CA ARG A 110 -14.74 2.43 -7.79
C ARG A 110 -15.05 1.96 -6.37
N ALA A 111 -14.58 0.77 -5.98
CA ALA A 111 -14.80 0.23 -4.65
C ALA A 111 -14.06 1.05 -3.58
N ILE A 112 -12.79 1.37 -3.83
CA ILE A 112 -11.95 2.20 -2.97
C ILE A 112 -12.54 3.62 -2.83
N THR A 113 -12.93 4.24 -3.95
CA THR A 113 -13.52 5.58 -3.97
C THR A 113 -14.83 5.62 -3.21
N ARG A 114 -15.70 4.59 -3.36
CA ARG A 114 -16.95 4.49 -2.60
C ARG A 114 -16.74 4.31 -1.09
N ALA A 115 -15.64 3.68 -0.68
CA ALA A 115 -15.23 3.61 0.72
C ALA A 115 -14.46 4.86 1.20
N GLY A 116 -14.37 5.90 0.37
CA GLY A 116 -13.76 7.18 0.70
C GLY A 116 -12.23 7.23 0.57
N GLY A 117 -11.61 6.22 -0.02
CA GLY A 117 -10.18 6.21 -0.33
C GLY A 117 -9.86 6.82 -1.69
N ARG A 118 -8.56 6.93 -2.01
CA ARG A 118 -8.04 7.27 -3.34
C ARG A 118 -7.20 6.10 -3.85
N TYR A 119 -7.30 5.76 -5.13
CA TYR A 119 -6.56 4.65 -5.72
C TYR A 119 -5.56 5.13 -6.78
N ALA A 120 -4.32 4.62 -6.69
CA ALA A 120 -3.22 4.91 -7.60
C ALA A 120 -2.58 3.61 -8.08
N PRO A 121 -3.10 2.99 -9.15
CA PRO A 121 -2.52 1.79 -9.75
C PRO A 121 -1.26 2.12 -10.55
N ALA A 122 -0.23 1.27 -10.45
CA ALA A 122 0.98 1.38 -11.26
C ALA A 122 0.74 1.03 -12.76
N PRO A 123 1.42 1.70 -13.69
CA PRO A 123 2.15 2.94 -13.50
C PRO A 123 1.17 4.10 -13.25
N TRP A 124 1.42 4.89 -12.21
CA TRP A 124 0.64 6.10 -11.96
C TRP A 124 1.23 7.30 -12.73
N PRO A 125 0.42 8.33 -13.04
CA PRO A 125 0.92 9.57 -13.62
C PRO A 125 1.99 10.18 -12.71
N VAL A 126 3.12 10.60 -13.29
CA VAL A 126 4.15 11.34 -12.54
C VAL A 126 3.52 12.65 -12.07
N SER A 127 3.38 12.80 -10.76
CA SER A 127 2.84 14.02 -10.16
C SER A 127 3.84 15.15 -10.33
N SER A 128 3.41 16.30 -10.87
CA SER A 128 4.20 17.55 -10.85
C SER A 128 4.17 18.25 -9.48
N ASN A 129 3.58 17.61 -8.46
CA ASN A 129 3.43 18.17 -7.13
C ASN A 129 4.72 18.01 -6.31
N VAL A 130 5.02 18.97 -5.44
CA VAL A 130 6.24 18.99 -4.59
C VAL A 130 5.96 18.44 -3.18
N GLY A 131 4.91 17.63 -3.04
CA GLY A 131 4.42 17.12 -1.76
C GLY A 131 5.10 15.85 -1.27
N ALA A 132 4.89 15.52 0.00
CA ALA A 132 5.37 14.27 0.61
C ALA A 132 4.81 13.03 -0.12
N GLU A 133 3.54 13.07 -0.54
CA GLU A 133 2.91 12.03 -1.37
C GLU A 133 3.62 11.85 -2.73
N ALA A 134 4.06 12.94 -3.37
CA ALA A 134 4.77 12.86 -4.65
C ALA A 134 6.17 12.24 -4.50
N ARG A 135 6.90 12.57 -3.42
CA ARG A 135 8.19 11.93 -3.09
C ARG A 135 8.03 10.44 -2.83
N LEU A 136 6.97 10.05 -2.11
CA LEU A 136 6.61 8.66 -1.88
C LEU A 136 6.38 7.92 -3.20
N LEU A 137 5.53 8.47 -4.07
CA LEU A 137 5.24 7.91 -5.39
C LEU A 137 6.48 7.85 -6.30
N ASP A 138 7.38 8.82 -6.24
CA ASP A 138 8.64 8.80 -6.99
C ASP A 138 9.59 7.69 -6.48
N ALA A 139 9.69 7.50 -5.17
CA ALA A 139 10.47 6.42 -4.57
C ALA A 139 9.91 5.03 -4.94
N LEU A 140 8.58 4.90 -5.02
CA LEU A 140 7.90 3.65 -5.38
C LEU A 140 7.91 3.36 -6.88
N SER A 141 7.90 4.36 -7.76
CA SER A 141 7.84 4.15 -9.21
C SER A 141 9.09 3.43 -9.74
N ARG A 142 10.23 3.65 -9.10
CA ARG A 142 11.49 2.93 -9.36
C ARG A 142 11.44 1.47 -8.89
N SER A 143 10.38 1.08 -8.18
CA SER A 143 10.14 -0.23 -7.58
C SER A 143 9.07 -1.07 -8.23
N ALA A 144 8.35 -0.57 -9.23
CA ALA A 144 7.64 -1.44 -10.16
C ALA A 144 8.69 -2.23 -10.97
#